data_AF-A0A1I4IH25-F1
#
_entry.id   AF-A0A1I4IH25-F1
#
_cell.length_a   1.000
_cell.length_b   1.000
_cell.length_c   1.000
_cell.angle_alpha   90.00
_cell.angle_beta   90.00
_cell.angle_gamma   90.00
#
_symmetry.space_group_name_H-M   'P 1'
#
loop_
_entity.id
_entity.type
_entity.pdbx_description
1 polymer ?
#
loop_
_entity_poly.entity_id
_entity_poly.type
_entity_poly.pdbx_seq_one_letter_code
_entity_poly.pdbx_strand_id
1 'polypeptide(L)' 'MAIWQVELDSRDVSQYRKKLKNRGFISASYFSYNGFDLDKMRKLAKEGKIDAMRCIIGKSIRWYYLEQQAETARLKGELY' A
#
# COMPACT_ATOMS: atom_id res chain seq x y z
N MET A 1 -3.48 -3.01 12.79
CA MET A 1 -2.07 -3.48 12.66
C MET A 1 -1.52 -2.77 11.45
N ALA A 2 -0.58 -1.85 11.63
CA ALA A 2 -0.54 -0.66 10.77
C ALA A 2 0.32 -0.81 9.50
N ILE A 3 1.46 -1.50 9.59
CA ILE A 3 2.38 -1.68 8.46
C ILE A 3 3.06 -3.05 8.58
N TRP A 4 2.90 -3.91 7.58
CA TRP A 4 3.65 -5.16 7.47
C TRP A 4 4.84 -4.99 6.54
N GLN A 5 5.89 -5.76 6.78
CA GLN A 5 7.06 -5.82 5.92
C GLN A 5 7.31 -7.25 5.43
N VAL A 6 7.72 -7.38 4.18
CA VAL A 6 8.23 -8.62 3.60
C VAL A 6 9.44 -8.33 2.73
N GLU A 7 10.44 -9.19 2.82
CA GLU A 7 11.56 -9.23 1.88
C GLU A 7 11.27 -10.29 0.81
N LEU A 8 11.45 -9.91 -0.45
CA LEU A 8 11.15 -10.75 -1.60
C LEU A 8 12.36 -10.82 -2.53
N ASP A 9 12.65 -12.01 -3.06
CA ASP A 9 13.49 -12.17 -4.25
C ASP A 9 12.73 -11.57 -5.46
N SER A 10 13.47 -11.00 -6.41
CA SER A 10 12.90 -10.42 -7.64
C SER A 10 12.05 -11.42 -8.42
N ARG A 11 12.37 -12.73 -8.33
CA ARG A 11 11.64 -13.84 -8.96
C ARG A 11 10.24 -14.05 -8.38
N ASP A 12 10.04 -13.74 -7.10
CA ASP A 12 8.78 -14.01 -6.38
C ASP A 12 7.80 -12.82 -6.41
N VAL A 13 8.27 -11.64 -6.82
CA VAL A 13 7.50 -10.38 -6.79
C VAL A 13 6.18 -10.51 -7.54
N SER A 14 6.18 -11.17 -8.70
CA SER A 14 4.96 -11.31 -9.52
C SER A 14 3.90 -12.16 -8.81
N GLN A 15 4.30 -13.29 -8.22
CA GLN A 15 3.39 -14.15 -7.46
C GLN A 15 2.89 -13.45 -6.20
N TYR A 16 3.78 -12.78 -5.46
CA TYR A 16 3.41 -12.07 -4.25
C TYR A 16 2.48 -10.89 -4.52
N ARG A 17 2.71 -10.14 -5.61
CA ARG A 17 1.80 -9.08 -6.05
C ARG A 17 0.40 -9.61 -6.33
N LYS A 18 0.26 -10.77 -6.98
CA LYS A 18 -1.06 -11.41 -7.18
C LYS A 18 -1.73 -11.76 -5.85
N LYS A 19 -0.98 -12.32 -4.89
CA LYS A 19 -1.49 -12.62 -3.54
C LYS A 19 -1.96 -11.35 -2.82
N LEU A 20 -1.20 -10.26 -2.89
CA LEU A 20 -1.58 -8.97 -2.31
C LEU A 20 -2.85 -8.42 -2.95
N LYS A 21 -2.93 -8.42 -4.27
CA LYS A 21 -4.12 -7.96 -5.00
C LYS A 21 -5.37 -8.76 -4.60
N ASN A 22 -5.25 -10.08 -4.48
CA ASN A 22 -6.36 -10.94 -4.04
C ASN A 22 -6.81 -10.67 -2.60
N ARG A 23 -5.93 -10.07 -1.77
CA ARG A 23 -6.24 -9.63 -0.41
C ARG A 23 -6.68 -8.16 -0.34
N GLY A 24 -6.89 -7.50 -1.48
CA GLY A 24 -7.31 -6.09 -1.56
C GLY A 24 -6.18 -5.08 -1.40
N PHE A 25 -4.92 -5.52 -1.35
CA PHE A 25 -3.76 -4.62 -1.31
C PHE A 25 -3.35 -4.19 -2.72
N ILE A 26 -3.37 -2.88 -2.96
CA ILE A 26 -3.08 -2.27 -4.25
C ILE A 26 -1.80 -1.43 -4.14
N SER A 27 -1.00 -1.40 -5.20
CA SER A 27 0.30 -0.70 -5.20
C SER A 27 0.12 0.82 -5.06
N ALA A 28 1.02 1.48 -4.33
CA ALA A 28 1.06 2.93 -4.19
C ALA A 28 1.01 3.69 -5.53
N SER A 29 1.64 3.15 -6.58
CA SER A 29 1.60 3.75 -7.93
C SER A 29 0.19 3.88 -8.50
N TYR A 30 -0.73 2.96 -8.17
CA TYR A 30 -2.13 3.05 -8.58
C TYR A 30 -2.83 4.22 -7.88
N PHE A 31 -2.65 4.36 -6.57
CA PHE A 31 -3.26 5.46 -5.80
C PHE A 31 -2.73 6.82 -6.26
N SER A 32 -1.42 6.94 -6.47
CA SER A 32 -0.82 8.16 -7.02
C SER A 32 -1.38 8.50 -8.41
N TYR A 33 -1.58 7.51 -9.28
CA TYR A 33 -2.20 7.73 -10.59
C TYR A 33 -3.66 8.18 -10.49
N ASN A 34 -4.38 7.74 -9.45
CA ASN A 34 -5.77 8.13 -9.18
C ASN A 34 -5.91 9.40 -8.30
N GLY A 35 -4.83 10.16 -8.12
CA GLY A 35 -4.85 11.45 -7.43
C GLY A 35 -4.83 11.40 -5.91
N PHE A 36 -4.46 10.26 -5.31
CA PHE A 36 -4.29 10.16 -3.85
C PHE A 36 -2.93 10.71 -3.41
N ASP A 37 -2.91 11.40 -2.28
CA ASP A 37 -1.68 11.85 -1.63
C ASP A 37 -0.98 10.67 -0.89
N LEU A 38 0.14 10.20 -1.47
CA LEU A 38 0.93 9.10 -0.90
C LEU A 38 1.61 9.44 0.43
N ASP A 39 1.92 10.70 0.69
CA ASP A 39 2.52 11.10 1.96
C ASP A 39 1.48 11.07 3.08
N LYS A 40 0.26 11.49 2.79
CA LYS A 40 -0.88 11.32 3.70
C LYS A 40 -1.23 9.85 3.90
N MET A 41 -1.24 9.03 2.84
CA MET A 41 -1.43 7.59 2.99
C MET A 41 -0.35 6.97 3.89
N ARG A 42 0.92 7.32 3.70
CA ARG A 42 2.01 6.87 4.58
C ARG A 42 1.80 7.33 6.03
N LYS A 43 1.32 8.55 6.25
CA LYS A 43 1.01 9.07 7.58
C LYS A 43 -0.13 8.27 8.23
N LEU A 44 -1.25 8.08 7.53
CA LEU A 44 -2.38 7.27 8.00
C LEU A 44 -1.96 5.83 8.31
N ALA A 45 -1.07 5.27 7.48
CA ALA A 45 -0.53 3.94 7.72
C ALA A 45 0.36 3.89 8.96
N LYS A 46 1.16 4.92 9.23
CA LYS A 46 1.94 5.01 10.48
C LYS A 46 1.04 5.21 11.72
N GLU A 47 -0.10 5.88 11.55
CA GLU A 47 -1.11 6.09 12.59
C GLU A 47 -2.00 4.87 12.83
N GLY A 48 -1.86 3.79 12.05
CA GLY A 48 -2.72 2.60 12.17
C GLY A 48 -4.14 2.79 11.66
N LYS A 49 -4.40 3.85 10.90
CA LYS A 49 -5.70 4.16 10.30
C LYS A 49 -5.93 3.44 8.98
N ILE A 50 -4.86 3.13 8.25
CA ILE A 50 -4.92 2.28 7.06
C ILE A 50 -3.84 1.19 7.15
N ASP A 51 -4.14 0.06 6.54
CA ASP A 51 -3.30 -1.11 6.45
C ASP A 51 -2.37 -0.98 5.25
N ALA A 52 -1.06 -1.14 5.50
CA ALA A 52 -0.03 -1.04 4.46
C ALA A 52 0.92 -2.25 4.45
N MET A 53 1.35 -2.67 3.26
CA MET A 53 2.39 -3.67 3.06
C MET A 53 3.62 -3.03 2.40
N ARG A 54 4.78 -3.22 3.02
CA ARG A 54 6.08 -2.80 2.52
C ARG A 54 6.83 -4.02 1.98
N CYS A 55 6.95 -4.09 0.66
CA CYS A 55 7.71 -5.14 -0.02
C CYS A 55 9.12 -4.62 -0.33
N ILE A 56 10.13 -5.21 0.28
CA ILE A 56 11.55 -4.94 0.01
C ILE A 56 12.01 -5.95 -1.03
N ILE A 57 12.52 -5.45 -2.16
CA ILE A 57 12.97 -6.24 -3.30
C ILE A 57 14.40 -5.80 -3.62
N GLY A 58 15.38 -6.51 -3.07
CA GLY A 58 16.77 -6.05 -3.09
C GLY A 58 16.90 -4.66 -2.47
N LYS A 59 17.27 -3.66 -3.28
CA LYS A 59 17.41 -2.26 -2.85
C LYS A 59 16.13 -1.42 -3.03
N SER A 60 15.08 -1.98 -3.63
CA SER A 60 13.85 -1.25 -3.94
C SER A 60 12.76 -1.53 -2.90
N ILE A 61 12.02 -0.50 -2.51
CA ILE A 61 10.87 -0.63 -1.61
C ILE A 61 9.59 -0.30 -2.37
N ARG A 62 8.63 -1.23 -2.35
CA ARG A 62 7.29 -1.03 -2.91
C ARG A 62 6.24 -1.03 -1.82
N TRP A 63 5.40 -0.01 -1.82
CA TRP A 63 4.29 0.13 -0.90
C TRP A 63 3.00 -0.36 -1.54
N TYR A 64 2.18 -1.02 -0.74
CA TYR A 64 0.81 -1.40 -1.07
C TYR A 64 -0.11 -1.00 0.08
N TYR A 65 -1.34 -0.62 -0.23
CA TYR A 65 -2.34 -0.21 0.75
C TYR A 65 -3.64 -0.96 0.51
N LEU A 66 -4.40 -1.20 1.58
CA LEU A 66 -5.72 -1.80 1.45
C LEU A 66 -6.69 -0.79 0.80
N GLU A 67 -7.21 -1.15 -0.38
CA GLU A 67 -7.99 -0.25 -1.24
C GLU A 67 -9.24 0.29 -0.55
N GLN A 68 -10.00 -0.58 0.12
CA GLN A 68 -11.23 -0.19 0.79
C GLN A 68 -11.00 0.87 1.88
N GLN A 69 -9.90 0.77 2.63
CA GLN A 69 -9.56 1.74 3.68
C GLN A 69 -9.02 3.04 3.09
N ALA A 70 -8.23 2.97 2.03
CA ALA A 70 -7.77 4.15 1.29
C ALA A 70 -8.96 4.94 0.71
N GLU A 71 -9.90 4.27 0.06
CA GLU A 71 -11.13 4.89 -0.47
C GLU A 71 -11.97 5.50 0.65
N THR A 72 -12.14 4.79 1.77
CA THR A 72 -12.87 5.30 2.94
C THR A 72 -12.21 6.57 3.50
N ALA A 73 -10.88 6.60 3.62
CA ALA A 73 -10.14 7.77 4.08
C ALA A 73 -10.24 8.95 3.07
N ARG A 74 -10.28 8.66 1.76
CA ARG A 74 -10.54 9.67 0.73
C ARG A 74 -11.93 10.28 0.88
N LEU A 75 -12.96 9.46 1.07
CA LEU A 75 -14.32 9.94 1.29
C LEU A 75 -14.47 10.80 2.55
N LYS A 76 -13.62 10.58 3.56
CA LYS A 76 -13.53 11.41 4.77
C LYS A 76 -12.76 12.72 4.56
N GLY A 77 -12.18 12.94 3.37
CA GLY A 77 -11.36 14.11 3.06
C GLY A 77 -9.92 14.04 3.56
N GLU A 78 -9.44 12.86 4.00
CA GLU A 78 -8.12 12.71 4.62
C GLU A 78 -6.97 12.55 3.60
N LEU A 79 -7.29 12.35 2.30
CA LEU A 79 -6.33 11.97 1.24
C LEU A 79 -6.30 12.89 0.00
N TYR A 80 -6.85 14.10 0.10
CA TYR A 80 -6.72 15.18 -0.90
C TYR A 80 -5.57 16.12 -0.60
#